data_AF-A0A946F6J7-F1
#
_entry.id   AF-A0A946F6J7-F1
#
_cell.length_a   1.000
_cell.length_b   1.000
_cell.length_c   1.000
_cell.angle_alpha   90.00
_cell.angle_beta   90.00
_cell.angle_gamma   90.00
#
_symmetry.space_group_name_H-M   'P 1'
#
loop_
_entity.id
_entity.type
_entity.pdbx_description
1 polymer ?
#
loop_
_entity_poly.entity_id
_entity_poly.type
_entity_poly.pdbx_seq_one_letter_code
_entity_poly.pdbx_strand_id
1 'polypeptide(L)'
;IRKNILEKSLQNDLSFRDSFLDGVFTVPGDGCIDYEPLFKILYENNYGKWLIIEAEQDPKKANPLEYAKIGHNYLSNCLTKINYKH
;
A
#
# COMPACT_ATOMS: atom_id res chain seq x y z
N ILE A 1 1.55 -3.82 -3.11
CA ILE A 1 2.10 -4.73 -4.14
C ILE A 1 1.16 -4.78 -5.33
N ARG A 2 1.67 -4.58 -6.56
CA ARG A 2 0.91 -4.81 -7.80
C ARG A 2 1.13 -6.24 -8.28
N LYS A 3 0.10 -7.08 -8.15
CA LYS A 3 0.20 -8.54 -8.35
C LYS A 3 0.69 -8.92 -9.75
N ASN A 4 0.14 -8.29 -10.78
CA ASN A 4 0.52 -8.52 -12.18
C ASN A 4 2.00 -8.19 -12.45
N ILE A 5 2.55 -7.13 -11.86
CA ILE A 5 3.96 -6.76 -12.01
C ILE A 5 4.85 -7.73 -11.25
N LEU A 6 4.44 -8.16 -10.04
CA LEU A 6 5.17 -9.17 -9.27
C LEU A 6 5.24 -10.49 -10.03
N GLU A 7 4.13 -10.97 -10.58
CA GLU A 7 4.08 -12.21 -11.36
C GLU A 7 5.01 -12.14 -12.57
N LYS A 8 4.97 -11.03 -13.33
CA LYS A 8 5.89 -10.79 -14.44
C LYS A 8 7.35 -10.77 -13.97
N SER A 9 7.63 -10.16 -12.83
CA SER A 9 8.97 -10.08 -12.27
C SER A 9 9.52 -11.47 -11.90
N LEU A 10 8.70 -12.30 -11.24
CA LEU A 10 9.09 -13.66 -10.85
C LEU A 10 9.26 -14.56 -12.07
N GLN A 11 8.37 -14.45 -13.06
CA GLN A 11 8.45 -15.24 -14.29
C GLN A 11 9.73 -14.95 -15.09
N ASN A 12 10.19 -13.69 -15.09
CA ASN A 12 11.39 -13.26 -15.81
C ASN A 12 12.65 -13.26 -14.95
N ASP A 13 12.60 -13.78 -13.71
CA ASP A 13 13.71 -13.82 -12.76
C ASP A 13 14.42 -12.46 -12.59
N LEU A 14 13.62 -11.38 -12.51
CA LEU A 14 14.16 -10.03 -12.37
C LEU A 14 14.82 -9.84 -11.01
N SER A 15 15.89 -9.05 -10.97
CA SER A 15 16.50 -8.65 -9.71
C SER A 15 15.54 -7.78 -8.90
N PHE A 16 15.71 -7.75 -7.57
CA PHE A 16 14.90 -6.88 -6.70
C PHE A 16 14.87 -5.42 -7.19
N ARG A 17 16.01 -4.90 -7.66
CA ARG A 17 16.12 -3.53 -8.19
C ARG A 17 15.28 -3.34 -9.45
N ASP A 18 15.26 -4.32 -10.35
CA ASP A 18 14.47 -4.24 -11.57
C ASP A 18 12.97 -4.40 -11.28
N SER A 19 12.58 -5.33 -10.40
CA SER A 19 11.21 -5.44 -9.87
C SER A 19 10.72 -4.14 -9.25
N PHE A 20 11.60 -3.51 -8.47
CA PHE A 20 11.35 -2.23 -7.83
C PHE A 20 11.12 -1.12 -8.87
N LEU A 21 12.03 -0.98 -9.85
CA LEU A 21 11.93 0.03 -10.91
C LEU A 21 10.72 -0.22 -11.83
N ASP A 22 10.29 -1.46 -11.99
CA ASP A 22 9.08 -1.83 -12.70
C ASP A 22 7.79 -1.57 -11.90
N GLY A 23 7.90 -1.20 -10.62
CA GLY A 23 6.78 -0.76 -9.80
C GLY A 23 6.02 -1.90 -9.12
N VAL A 24 6.70 -2.97 -8.72
CA VAL A 24 6.08 -4.02 -7.89
C VAL A 24 5.51 -3.44 -6.59
N PHE A 25 6.23 -2.51 -5.97
CA PHE A 25 5.82 -1.83 -4.74
C PHE A 25 5.00 -0.56 -5.05
N THR A 26 4.00 -0.29 -4.20
CA THR A 26 3.08 0.84 -4.32
C THR A 26 2.32 1.02 -3.01
N VAL A 27 1.64 2.16 -2.87
CA VAL A 27 0.80 2.53 -1.73
C VAL A 27 -0.42 1.62 -1.54
N PRO A 28 -1.01 1.57 -0.33
CA PRO A 28 -2.34 0.98 -0.11
C PRO A 28 -3.39 1.54 -1.08
N GLY A 29 -4.31 0.71 -1.55
CA GLY A 29 -5.35 1.10 -2.50
C GLY A 29 -4.95 1.06 -3.99
N ASP A 30 -3.65 1.02 -4.30
CA ASP A 30 -3.14 0.81 -5.67
C ASP A 30 -2.50 -0.58 -5.85
N GLY A 31 -2.64 -1.45 -4.84
CA GLY A 31 -2.13 -2.81 -4.83
C GLY A 31 -3.19 -3.85 -4.51
N CYS A 32 -2.73 -5.08 -4.28
CA CYS A 32 -3.59 -6.23 -4.02
C CYS A 32 -3.73 -6.63 -2.54
N ILE A 33 -3.18 -5.85 -1.61
CA ILE A 33 -3.25 -6.16 -0.17
C ILE A 33 -4.54 -5.56 0.39
N ASP A 34 -5.36 -6.38 1.04
CA ASP A 34 -6.49 -5.94 1.85
C ASP A 34 -6.02 -5.63 3.28
N TYR A 35 -6.14 -4.36 3.68
CA TYR A 35 -5.70 -3.90 4.98
C TYR A 35 -6.83 -3.86 6.03
N GLU A 36 -8.09 -4.08 5.65
CA GLU A 36 -9.22 -4.08 6.61
C GLU A 36 -9.04 -5.09 7.77
N PRO A 37 -8.60 -6.34 7.52
CA PRO A 37 -8.35 -7.29 8.60
C PRO A 37 -7.27 -6.83 9.58
N LEU A 38 -6.20 -6.18 9.08
CA LEU A 38 -5.14 -5.64 9.92
C LEU A 38 -5.68 -4.53 10.84
N PHE A 39 -6.45 -3.59 10.31
CA PHE A 39 -7.01 -2.51 11.12
C PHE A 39 -8.01 -3.01 12.16
N LYS A 40 -8.78 -4.04 11.84
CA LYS A 40 -9.67 -4.67 12.81
C LYS A 40 -8.88 -5.22 14.00
N ILE A 41 -7.78 -5.93 13.75
CA ILE A 41 -6.90 -6.46 14.81
C ILE A 41 -6.31 -5.31 15.64
N LEU A 42 -5.80 -4.26 15.00
CA LEU A 42 -5.25 -3.10 15.70
C LEU A 42 -6.29 -2.42 16.59
N TYR A 43 -7.52 -2.25 16.09
CA TYR A 43 -8.62 -1.66 16.84
C TYR A 43 -9.03 -2.52 18.05
N GLU A 44 -9.21 -3.82 17.87
CA GLU A 44 -9.56 -4.76 18.95
C GLU A 44 -8.50 -4.79 20.07
N ASN A 45 -7.26 -4.44 19.75
CA ASN A 45 -6.15 -4.33 20.70
C ASN A 45 -5.90 -2.90 21.20
N ASN A 46 -6.84 -1.96 20.98
CA ASN A 46 -6.75 -0.56 21.39
C ASN A 46 -5.46 0.14 20.92
N TYR A 47 -4.95 -0.21 19.76
CA TYR A 47 -3.82 0.49 19.15
C TYR A 47 -4.27 1.88 18.69
N GLY A 48 -3.64 2.94 19.21
CA GLY A 48 -3.98 4.34 18.90
C GLY A 48 -2.76 5.23 18.68
N LYS A 49 -1.71 4.68 18.05
CA LYS A 49 -0.49 5.40 17.70
C LYS A 49 -0.41 5.66 16.19
N TRP A 50 0.77 6.01 15.69
CA TRP A 50 1.00 6.39 14.30
C TRP A 50 0.80 5.24 13.32
N LEU A 51 0.09 5.54 12.23
CA LEU A 51 0.08 4.74 11.01
C LEU A 51 0.81 5.53 9.94
N ILE A 52 1.88 4.96 9.38
CA ILE A 52 2.71 5.61 8.36
C ILE A 52 2.49 4.90 7.03
N ILE A 53 2.26 5.68 5.97
CA ILE A 53 2.27 5.20 4.60
C ILE A 53 3.69 5.40 4.06
N GLU A 54 4.39 4.30 3.82
CA GLU A 54 5.69 4.30 3.15
C GLU A 54 5.56 3.56 1.82
N ALA A 55 6.10 4.16 0.76
CA ALA A 55 6.17 3.54 -0.55
C ALA A 55 7.37 4.11 -1.32
N GLU A 56 8.30 3.23 -1.67
CA GLU A 56 9.38 3.54 -2.58
C GLU A 56 8.90 3.30 -4.02
N GLN A 57 8.89 4.36 -4.83
CA GLN A 57 8.46 4.32 -6.23
C GLN A 57 9.32 5.28 -7.06
N ASP A 58 9.43 5.04 -8.37
CA ASP A 58 10.01 6.02 -9.29
C ASP A 58 9.07 7.23 -9.41
N PRO A 59 9.46 8.43 -8.95
CA PRO A 59 8.60 9.62 -8.94
C PRO A 59 8.21 10.10 -10.34
N LYS A 60 8.94 9.68 -11.39
CA LYS A 60 8.57 9.97 -12.78
C LYS A 60 7.41 9.12 -13.27
N LYS A 61 7.23 7.91 -12.72
CA LYS A 61 6.13 6.98 -13.04
C LYS A 61 4.97 7.10 -12.06
N ALA A 62 5.25 7.48 -10.82
CA ALA A 62 4.28 7.61 -9.75
C ALA A 62 4.49 8.93 -9.01
N ASN A 63 3.69 9.94 -9.35
CA ASN A 63 3.80 11.26 -8.72
C ASN A 63 3.61 11.13 -7.19
N PRO A 64 4.55 11.62 -6.36
CA PRO A 64 4.48 11.40 -4.91
C PRO A 64 3.20 11.95 -4.25
N LEU A 65 2.70 13.11 -4.69
CA LEU A 65 1.51 13.71 -4.09
C LEU A 65 0.24 12.92 -4.45
N GLU A 66 0.13 12.46 -5.68
CA GLU A 66 -1.02 11.66 -6.13
C GLU A 66 -1.08 10.32 -5.39
N TYR A 67 0.06 9.64 -5.28
CA TYR A 67 0.15 8.36 -4.59
C TYR A 67 -0.04 8.48 -3.08
N ALA A 68 0.46 9.55 -2.46
CA ALA A 68 0.16 9.84 -1.06
C ALA A 68 -1.36 10.00 -0.81
N LYS A 69 -2.07 10.69 -1.72
CA LYS A 69 -3.54 10.83 -1.63
C LYS A 69 -4.27 9.50 -1.82
N ILE A 70 -3.84 8.66 -2.76
CA ILE A 70 -4.43 7.33 -2.97
C ILE A 70 -4.32 6.49 -1.70
N GLY A 71 -3.11 6.39 -1.15
CA GLY A 71 -2.85 5.68 0.10
C GLY A 71 -3.69 6.20 1.25
N HIS A 72 -3.67 7.51 1.48
CA HIS A 72 -4.44 8.15 2.53
C HIS A 72 -5.94 7.84 2.41
N ASN A 73 -6.53 8.07 1.22
CA ASN A 73 -7.96 7.88 1.00
C ASN A 73 -8.38 6.42 1.21
N TYR A 74 -7.59 5.46 0.73
CA TYR A 74 -7.87 4.05 0.95
C TYR A 74 -7.87 3.70 2.45
N LEU A 75 -6.85 4.15 3.18
CA LEU A 75 -6.74 3.89 4.61
C LEU A 75 -7.86 4.55 5.43
N SER A 76 -8.18 5.82 5.17
CA SER A 76 -9.29 6.53 5.81
C SER A 76 -10.62 5.81 5.58
N ASN A 77 -10.85 5.29 4.38
CA ASN A 77 -12.05 4.52 4.06
C ASN A 77 -12.11 3.20 4.84
N CYS A 78 -11.00 2.45 4.91
CA CYS A 78 -10.93 1.22 5.71
C CYS A 78 -11.21 1.49 7.20
N LEU A 79 -10.59 2.53 7.77
CA LEU A 79 -10.80 2.91 9.18
C LEU A 79 -12.27 3.32 9.45
N THR A 80 -12.88 4.07 8.52
CA THR A 80 -14.29 4.48 8.64
C THR A 80 -15.22 3.27 8.64
N LYS A 81 -14.98 2.26 7.79
CA LYS A 81 -15.81 1.05 7.72
C LYS A 81 -15.81 0.25 9.02
N ILE A 82 -14.71 0.25 9.76
CA ILE A 82 -14.59 -0.49 11.02
C ILE A 82 -14.97 0.37 12.24
N ASN A 83 -15.61 1.52 12.03
CA ASN A 83 -15.98 2.50 13.07
C ASN A 83 -14.80 3.01 13.90
N TYR A 84 -13.59 2.99 13.35
CA TYR A 84 -12.41 3.58 13.98
C TYR A 84 -12.45 5.10 13.76
N LYS A 85 -12.83 5.85 14.81
CA LYS A 85 -12.77 7.33 14.79
C LYS A 85 -11.31 7.77 14.90
N HIS A 86 -10.84 8.51 13.89
CA HIS A 86 -9.51 9.09 13.80
C HIS A 86 -9.61 10.59 13.58
#